data_AF-A0A6B1HF26-F1
#
_entry.id   AF-A0A6B1HF26-F1
#
_cell.length_a   1.000
_cell.length_b   1.000
_cell.length_c   1.000
_cell.angle_alpha   90.00
_cell.angle_beta   90.00
_cell.angle_gamma   90.00
#
_symmetry.space_group_name_H-M   'P 1'
#
loop_
_entity.id
_entity.type
_entity.pdbx_description
1 polymer ?
#
loop_
_entity_poly.entity_id
_entity_poly.type
_entity_poly.pdbx_seq_one_letter_code
_entity_poly.pdbx_strand_id
1 'polypeptide(L)'
;MRGILIVAGALFVSACGPATPADAFRDDAEAVKRGKALFIGTCAGYCHTTTPASREAPYLFDGQWVHGGTDQEIFDSIANGIPGTTMIAFHGKLPQGDDDIWRLVAYITTGP
;
A
#
# COMPACT_ATOMS: atom_id res chain seq x y z
N MET A 1 -36.68 -41.61 -13.86
CA MET A 1 -35.24 -41.54 -14.19
C MET A 1 -34.80 -40.09 -14.02
N ARG A 2 -33.65 -39.91 -13.36
CA ARG A 2 -33.09 -38.62 -12.88
C ARG A 2 -32.58 -37.77 -14.05
N GLY A 3 -32.57 -36.45 -13.88
CA GLY A 3 -31.65 -35.60 -14.66
C GLY A 3 -32.02 -34.13 -14.80
N ILE A 4 -32.20 -33.39 -13.71
CA ILE A 4 -32.13 -31.92 -13.75
C ILE A 4 -30.64 -31.55 -13.78
N LEU A 5 -30.14 -31.09 -14.92
CA LEU A 5 -28.83 -30.44 -15.02
C LEU A 5 -28.97 -29.01 -14.47
N ILE A 6 -28.54 -28.81 -13.22
CA ILE A 6 -28.22 -27.47 -12.71
C ILE A 6 -26.84 -27.13 -13.24
N VAL A 7 -26.77 -26.30 -14.28
CA VAL A 7 -25.52 -25.63 -14.67
C VAL A 7 -25.28 -24.56 -13.61
N ALA A 8 -24.51 -24.92 -12.57
CA ALA A 8 -23.99 -23.96 -11.61
C ALA A 8 -22.98 -23.07 -12.34
N GLY A 9 -23.44 -21.91 -12.81
CA GLY A 9 -22.57 -20.86 -13.31
C GLY A 9 -21.65 -20.41 -12.17
N ALA A 10 -20.36 -20.67 -12.31
CA ALA A 10 -19.34 -20.18 -11.40
C ALA A 10 -19.32 -18.64 -11.48
N LEU A 11 -19.94 -18.00 -10.49
CA LEU A 11 -19.72 -16.60 -10.19
C LEU A 11 -18.28 -16.48 -9.68
N PHE A 12 -17.34 -16.21 -10.58
CA PHE A 12 -16.02 -15.72 -10.19
C PHE A 12 -16.22 -14.30 -9.66
N VAL A 13 -16.49 -14.21 -8.35
CA VAL A 13 -16.36 -12.95 -7.62
C VAL A 13 -14.86 -12.67 -7.53
N SER A 14 -14.32 -11.97 -8.54
CA SER A 14 -12.94 -11.48 -8.51
C SER A 14 -12.91 -10.27 -7.58
N ALA A 15 -12.65 -10.51 -6.30
CA ALA A 15 -12.59 -9.51 -5.24
C ALA A 15 -11.17 -8.98 -4.99
N CYS A 16 -10.28 -9.01 -5.98
CA CYS A 16 -8.96 -8.41 -5.88
C CYS A 16 -8.84 -7.34 -6.98
N GLY A 17 -8.34 -6.15 -6.61
CA GLY A 17 -7.98 -5.13 -7.59
C GLY A 17 -6.93 -5.66 -8.60
N PRO A 18 -6.56 -4.87 -9.61
CA PRO A 18 -5.50 -5.28 -10.51
C PRO A 18 -4.21 -5.55 -9.72
N ALA A 19 -3.52 -6.64 -10.08
CA ALA A 19 -2.22 -6.95 -9.49
C ALA A 19 -1.26 -5.78 -9.69
N THR A 20 -0.47 -5.47 -8.66
CA THR A 20 0.52 -4.39 -8.68
C THR A 20 1.91 -4.93 -8.33
N PRO A 21 3.00 -4.18 -8.57
CA PRO A 21 4.33 -4.58 -8.11
C PRO A 21 4.42 -4.80 -6.59
N ALA A 22 3.52 -4.19 -5.80
CA ALA A 22 3.47 -4.43 -4.36
C ALA A 22 3.22 -5.90 -4.03
N ASP A 23 2.45 -6.64 -4.85
CA ASP A 23 2.18 -8.07 -4.63
C ASP A 23 3.48 -8.89 -4.54
N ALA A 24 4.36 -8.72 -5.54
CA ALA A 24 5.65 -9.41 -5.57
C ALA A 24 6.56 -9.01 -4.40
N PHE A 25 6.52 -7.74 -3.98
CA PHE A 25 7.31 -7.28 -2.84
C PHE A 25 6.76 -7.70 -1.49
N ARG A 26 5.44 -7.92 -1.35
CA ARG A 26 4.85 -8.50 -0.13
C ARG A 26 5.32 -9.93 0.10
N ASP A 27 5.55 -10.68 -0.97
CA ASP A 27 6.06 -12.05 -0.92
C ASP A 27 7.58 -12.14 -0.71
N ASP A 28 8.30 -11.02 -0.75
CA ASP A 28 9.75 -10.93 -0.51
C ASP A 28 10.05 -10.23 0.83
N ALA A 29 10.52 -11.02 1.80
CA ALA A 29 10.84 -10.53 3.15
C ALA A 29 11.90 -9.41 3.16
N GLU A 30 12.89 -9.45 2.26
CA GLU A 30 13.91 -8.38 2.19
C GLU A 30 13.33 -7.12 1.53
N ALA A 31 12.39 -7.26 0.60
CA ALA A 31 11.66 -6.11 0.03
C ALA A 31 10.78 -5.42 1.09
N VAL A 32 10.03 -6.18 1.90
CA VAL A 32 9.24 -5.64 3.02
C VAL A 32 10.14 -4.95 4.05
N LYS A 33 11.28 -5.57 4.41
CA LYS A 33 12.25 -4.99 5.35
C LYS A 33 12.86 -3.69 4.82
N ARG A 34 13.11 -3.60 3.52
CA ARG A 34 13.52 -2.35 2.86
C ARG A 34 12.41 -1.29 2.94
N GLY A 35 11.17 -1.65 2.63
CA GLY A 35 10.00 -0.78 2.78
C GLY A 35 9.86 -0.22 4.18
N LYS A 36 10.04 -1.07 5.21
CA LYS A 36 10.08 -0.66 6.62
C LYS A 36 11.18 0.35 6.92
N ALA A 37 12.40 0.10 6.46
CA ALA A 37 13.54 0.99 6.69
C ALA A 37 13.30 2.37 6.05
N LEU A 38 12.78 2.39 4.82
CA LEU A 38 12.38 3.62 4.12
C LEU A 38 11.28 4.36 4.90
N PHE A 39 10.24 3.64 5.34
CA PHE A 39 9.14 4.24 6.09
C PHE A 39 9.63 4.90 7.37
N ILE A 40 10.50 4.23 8.13
CA ILE A 40 11.09 4.78 9.36
C ILE A 40 11.95 6.02 9.06
N GLY A 41 12.82 5.95 8.06
CA GLY A 41 13.77 7.02 7.75
C GLY A 41 13.16 8.24 7.06
N THR A 42 12.05 8.06 6.33
CA THR A 42 11.51 9.08 5.43
C THR A 42 10.10 9.54 5.80
N CYS A 43 9.26 8.65 6.32
CA CYS A 43 7.85 8.95 6.59
C CYS A 43 7.61 9.14 8.09
N ALA A 44 7.91 8.13 8.89
CA ALA A 44 7.71 8.16 10.34
C ALA A 44 8.77 8.97 11.10
N GLY A 45 9.93 9.22 10.49
CA GLY A 45 10.93 10.14 11.02
C GLY A 45 10.45 11.59 11.09
N TYR A 46 9.37 11.93 10.38
CA TYR A 46 8.89 13.31 10.24
C TYR A 46 7.41 13.47 10.58
N CYS A 47 6.52 12.67 9.98
CA CYS A 47 5.07 12.96 9.99
C CYS A 47 4.22 11.78 10.48
N HIS A 48 4.40 10.59 9.90
CA HIS A 48 3.63 9.40 10.23
C HIS A 48 4.18 8.70 11.48
N THR A 49 3.56 7.60 11.91
CA THR A 49 4.02 6.82 13.06
C THR A 49 4.02 5.33 12.77
N THR A 50 4.89 4.60 13.48
CA THR A 50 4.93 3.12 13.49
C THR A 50 4.12 2.51 14.62
N THR A 51 3.45 3.34 15.43
CA THR A 51 2.55 2.94 16.50
C THR A 51 1.37 3.91 16.55
N PRO A 52 0.18 3.50 17.03
CA PRO A 52 -0.97 4.39 17.12
C PRO A 52 -0.64 5.65 17.92
N ALA A 53 -0.81 6.81 17.31
CA ALA A 53 -0.60 8.10 17.93
C ALA A 53 -1.37 9.19 17.16
N SER A 54 -1.87 10.19 17.89
CA SER A 54 -2.41 11.39 17.27
C SER A 54 -1.26 12.33 16.92
N ARG A 55 -1.03 12.56 15.62
CA ARG A 55 -0.06 13.52 15.07
C ARG A 55 -0.71 14.28 13.91
N GLU A 56 0.09 15.09 13.23
CA GLU A 56 -0.32 15.86 12.05
C GLU A 56 -0.64 14.99 10.83
N ALA A 57 -0.11 13.76 10.75
CA ALA A 57 -0.42 12.78 9.71
C ALA A 57 -1.11 11.52 10.29
N PRO A 58 -1.97 10.83 9.50
CA PRO A 58 -2.70 9.67 9.98
C PRO A 58 -1.78 8.48 10.29
N TYR A 59 -2.24 7.62 11.20
CA TYR A 59 -1.66 6.30 11.40
C TYR A 59 -2.10 5.40 10.24
N LEU A 60 -1.14 4.78 9.53
CA LEU A 60 -1.43 4.09 8.26
C LEU A 60 -1.69 2.58 8.41
N PHE A 61 -1.56 2.02 9.61
CA PHE A 61 -1.66 0.57 9.85
C PHE A 61 -2.96 0.16 10.56
N ASP A 62 -3.96 1.07 10.64
CA ASP A 62 -5.30 0.76 11.17
C ASP A 62 -6.34 0.42 10.07
N GLY A 63 -5.90 0.40 8.81
CA GLY A 63 -6.74 0.13 7.66
C GLY A 63 -7.73 1.24 7.32
N GLN A 64 -7.62 2.43 7.93
CA GLN A 64 -8.47 3.58 7.64
C GLN A 64 -7.81 4.50 6.59
N TRP A 65 -8.40 4.53 5.39
CA TRP A 65 -7.87 5.28 4.26
C TRP A 65 -8.72 6.51 3.95
N VAL A 66 -8.10 7.68 3.92
CA VAL A 66 -8.78 8.96 3.62
C VAL A 66 -8.52 9.49 2.20
N HIS A 67 -7.55 8.90 1.48
CA HIS A 67 -7.16 9.28 0.11
C HIS A 67 -7.18 8.10 -0.88
N GLY A 68 -7.99 7.07 -0.59
CA GLY A 68 -7.94 5.79 -1.31
C GLY A 68 -6.98 4.82 -0.62
N GLY A 69 -7.23 3.52 -0.79
CA GLY A 69 -6.59 2.44 -0.03
C GLY A 69 -6.13 1.27 -0.89
N THR A 70 -6.30 1.36 -2.21
CA THR A 70 -5.70 0.39 -3.13
C THR A 70 -4.19 0.64 -3.26
N ASP A 71 -3.43 -0.39 -3.61
CA ASP A 71 -1.97 -0.27 -3.76
C ASP A 71 -1.58 0.86 -4.74
N GLN A 72 -2.32 1.04 -5.83
CA GLN A 72 -2.07 2.12 -6.79
C GLN A 72 -2.38 3.50 -6.22
N GLU A 73 -3.47 3.67 -5.46
CA GLU A 73 -3.81 4.96 -4.82
C GLU A 73 -2.78 5.35 -3.75
N ILE A 74 -2.28 4.36 -2.99
CA ILE A 74 -1.21 4.58 -2.02
C ILE A 74 0.09 4.95 -2.75
N PHE A 75 0.43 4.25 -3.84
CA PHE A 75 1.56 4.60 -4.69
C PHE A 75 1.45 6.04 -5.20
N ASP A 76 0.32 6.41 -5.79
CA ASP A 76 0.10 7.74 -6.37
C ASP A 76 0.19 8.84 -5.30
N SER A 77 -0.32 8.59 -4.11
CA SER A 77 -0.24 9.50 -2.96
C SER A 77 1.21 9.73 -2.52
N ILE A 78 2.04 8.68 -2.51
CA ILE A 78 3.46 8.79 -2.15
C ILE A 78 4.25 9.45 -3.29
N ALA A 79 4.02 9.01 -4.54
CA ALA A 79 4.73 9.49 -5.72
C ALA A 79 4.48 10.98 -5.96
N ASN A 80 3.22 11.40 -5.90
CA ASN A 80 2.80 12.76 -6.27
C ASN A 80 2.58 13.68 -5.06
N GLY A 81 2.60 13.13 -3.84
CA GLY A 81 2.15 13.86 -2.66
C GLY A 81 0.64 14.09 -2.69
N ILE A 82 0.13 14.82 -1.69
CA ILE A 82 -1.30 15.11 -1.57
C ILE A 82 -1.49 16.63 -1.58
N PRO A 83 -2.03 17.21 -2.67
CA PRO A 83 -2.26 18.65 -2.77
C PRO A 83 -3.08 19.20 -1.60
N GLY A 84 -2.66 20.36 -1.07
CA GLY A 84 -3.34 20.99 0.07
C GLY A 84 -2.98 20.41 1.44
N THR A 85 -2.03 19.47 1.50
CA THR A 85 -1.49 18.91 2.75
C THR A 85 0.02 19.12 2.85
N THR A 86 0.63 18.69 3.97
CA THR A 86 2.08 18.65 4.15
C THR A 86 2.74 17.41 3.55
N MET A 87 1.96 16.48 2.98
CA MET A 87 2.49 15.27 2.32
C MET A 87 3.07 15.62 0.94
N ILE A 88 4.40 15.68 0.87
CA ILE A 88 5.13 16.01 -0.36
C ILE A 88 5.24 14.82 -1.33
N ALA A 89 5.55 15.11 -2.59
CA ALA A 89 5.88 14.11 -3.61
C ALA A 89 7.25 13.45 -3.35
N PHE A 90 7.34 12.13 -3.54
CA PHE A 90 8.58 11.35 -3.45
C PHE A 90 9.07 10.73 -4.76
N HIS A 91 8.33 10.88 -5.86
CA HIS A 91 8.78 10.40 -7.17
C HIS A 91 10.15 10.99 -7.52
N GLY A 92 11.10 10.12 -7.90
CA GLY A 92 12.48 10.49 -8.21
C GLY A 92 13.34 10.92 -7.00
N LYS A 93 12.86 10.79 -5.76
CA LYS A 93 13.59 11.20 -4.54
C LYS A 93 14.09 10.03 -3.69
N LEU A 94 13.70 8.80 -4.01
CA LEU A 94 14.11 7.60 -3.29
C LEU A 94 15.28 6.89 -4.01
N PRO A 95 16.19 6.22 -3.28
CA PRO A 95 17.41 5.64 -3.87
C PRO A 95 17.20 4.67 -5.04
N GLN A 96 16.11 3.90 -5.03
CA GLN A 96 15.75 2.99 -6.14
C GLN A 96 14.46 3.43 -6.86
N GLY A 97 14.12 4.72 -6.81
CA GLY A 97 12.98 5.27 -7.53
C GLY A 97 11.65 4.60 -7.16
N ASP A 98 10.85 4.27 -8.17
CA ASP A 98 9.49 3.75 -7.98
C ASP A 98 9.46 2.38 -7.30
N ASP A 99 10.50 1.56 -7.45
CA ASP A 99 10.59 0.30 -6.70
C ASP A 99 10.62 0.54 -5.19
N ASP A 100 11.23 1.63 -4.73
CA ASP A 100 11.20 2.00 -3.31
C ASP A 100 9.81 2.48 -2.87
N ILE A 101 9.07 3.14 -3.74
CA ILE A 101 7.66 3.51 -3.47
C ILE A 101 6.82 2.24 -3.38
N TRP A 102 6.95 1.30 -4.32
CA TRP A 102 6.22 0.03 -4.27
C TRP A 102 6.57 -0.82 -3.05
N ARG A 103 7.82 -0.78 -2.57
CA ARG A 103 8.19 -1.42 -1.30
C ARG A 103 7.61 -0.71 -0.09
N LEU A 104 7.47 0.62 -0.14
CA LEU A 104 6.70 1.35 0.86
C LEU A 104 5.23 0.90 0.85
N VAL A 105 4.59 0.77 -0.32
CA VAL A 105 3.20 0.27 -0.43
C VAL A 105 3.09 -1.15 0.14
N ALA A 106 3.99 -2.04 -0.23
CA ALA A 106 4.02 -3.41 0.31
C ALA A 106 4.12 -3.39 1.84
N TYR A 107 5.06 -2.63 2.41
CA TYR A 107 5.20 -2.52 3.85
C TYR A 107 3.99 -1.86 4.53
N ILE A 108 3.42 -0.80 3.96
CA ILE A 108 2.28 -0.08 4.54
C ILE A 108 1.03 -0.98 4.60
N THR A 109 0.84 -1.84 3.59
CA THR A 109 -0.36 -2.70 3.48
C THR A 109 -0.23 -4.05 4.20
N THR A 110 0.99 -4.49 4.55
CA THR A 110 1.22 -5.69 5.38
C THR A 110 1.80 -5.39 6.76
N GLY A 111 2.07 -4.12 7.03
CA GLY A 111 2.82 -3.68 8.18
C GLY A 111 2.04 -3.82 9.48
N PRO A 112 2.77 -3.76 10.61
CA PRO A 112 2.21 -3.96 11.95
C PRO A 112 1.42 -2.76 12.48
#